data_AF-A0A3C0ZQA2-F1
#
_entry.id   AF-A0A3C0ZQA2-F1
#
_cell.length_a   1.000
_cell.length_b   1.000
_cell.length_c   1.000
_cell.angle_alpha   90.00
_cell.angle_beta   90.00
_cell.angle_gamma   90.00
#
_symmetry.space_group_name_H-M   'P 1'
#
loop_
_entity.id
_entity.type
_entity.pdbx_description
1 polymer ?
#
loop_
_entity_poly.entity_id
_entity_poly.type
_entity_poly.pdbx_seq_one_letter_code
_entity_poly.pdbx_strand_id
1 'polypeptide(L)'
;MNKPFVLGLFVVVVASGGLAAYGFSAPAKAAKDLSKPGPSVGAEVAHRAAATSDSLVGVFEGRTPCGPIATEFTGFPAQNCEKIKWRLTLYRDPATGQPTAYVFDGTRTTRRGRWRIEGGTGSERSHAVYHLSYEGVGRVLSLLSIDENVLLLLDRDLKVLVGDASWSYALNRVSRPVR
;
A
#
# COMPACT_ATOMS: atom_id res chain seq x y z
N MET A 1 33.53 -19.38 35.78
CA MET A 1 33.75 -20.11 34.50
C MET A 1 33.70 -19.10 33.36
N ASN A 2 34.86 -18.61 32.91
CA ASN A 2 34.98 -17.65 31.81
C ASN A 2 35.46 -18.40 30.56
N LYS A 3 34.71 -18.28 29.45
CA LYS A 3 35.15 -18.71 28.11
C LYS A 3 35.66 -17.49 27.33
N PRO A 4 36.77 -17.57 26.59
CA PRO A 4 37.22 -16.48 25.75
C PRO A 4 36.45 -16.43 24.42
N PHE A 5 36.18 -15.20 23.99
CA PHE A 5 35.55 -14.82 22.74
C PHE A 5 36.62 -14.74 21.65
N VAL A 6 36.46 -15.46 20.53
CA VAL A 6 37.39 -15.43 19.39
C VAL A 6 36.87 -14.43 18.36
N LEU A 7 37.65 -13.38 18.07
CA LEU A 7 37.43 -12.43 16.97
C LEU A 7 37.79 -13.10 15.64
N GLY A 8 36.82 -13.22 14.74
CA GLY A 8 37.04 -13.58 13.34
C GLY A 8 37.22 -12.34 12.48
N LEU A 9 38.44 -12.15 11.97
CA LEU A 9 38.86 -11.15 10.99
C LEU A 9 38.37 -11.57 9.60
N PHE A 10 37.55 -10.77 8.93
CA PHE A 10 37.24 -10.96 7.50
C PHE A 10 37.99 -9.94 6.64
N VAL A 11 38.77 -10.48 5.71
CA VAL A 11 39.59 -9.76 4.73
C VAL A 11 38.74 -9.34 3.53
N VAL A 12 39.03 -8.13 3.05
CA VAL A 12 38.45 -7.41 1.91
C VAL A 12 38.87 -8.03 0.58
N VAL A 13 37.95 -8.09 -0.40
CA VAL A 13 38.29 -8.18 -1.83
C VAL A 13 37.62 -7.02 -2.56
N VAL A 14 38.44 -6.08 -3.06
CA VAL A 14 38.04 -5.02 -4.00
C VAL A 14 38.32 -5.53 -5.41
N ALA A 15 37.29 -5.62 -6.25
CA ALA A 15 37.43 -5.86 -7.68
C ALA A 15 37.19 -4.55 -8.44
N SER A 16 38.25 -4.03 -9.03
CA SER A 16 38.28 -2.91 -9.97
C SER A 16 38.05 -3.42 -11.39
N GLY A 17 37.03 -2.91 -12.07
CA GLY A 17 36.74 -3.21 -13.47
C GLY A 17 36.27 -1.94 -14.18
N GLY A 18 37.08 -1.48 -15.14
CA GLY A 18 36.94 -0.20 -15.83
C GLY A 18 35.76 -0.12 -16.81
N LEU A 19 35.34 1.12 -17.08
CA LEU A 19 34.39 1.47 -18.13
C LEU A 19 35.07 2.43 -19.11
N ALA A 20 35.24 1.95 -20.33
CA ALA A 20 35.76 2.68 -21.46
C ALA A 20 34.73 3.71 -21.97
N ALA A 21 35.24 4.88 -22.37
CA ALA A 21 34.50 5.94 -23.03
C ALA A 21 34.12 5.54 -24.46
N TYR A 22 32.88 5.83 -24.86
CA TYR A 22 32.47 5.87 -26.27
C TYR A 22 31.89 7.24 -26.60
N GLY A 23 32.42 7.81 -27.67
CA GLY A 23 32.23 9.19 -28.10
C GLY A 23 30.96 9.45 -28.91
N PHE A 24 30.66 10.74 -28.98
CA PHE A 24 29.70 11.41 -29.87
C PHE A 24 30.07 11.28 -31.35
N SER A 25 29.09 11.06 -32.23
CA SER A 25 28.97 11.76 -33.53
C SER A 25 27.57 11.58 -34.11
N ALA A 26 27.02 12.67 -34.66
CA ALA A 26 25.67 12.83 -35.21
C ALA A 26 25.69 12.70 -36.78
N PRO A 27 24.67 13.12 -37.57
CA PRO A 27 23.90 12.17 -38.39
C PRO A 27 23.83 12.48 -39.92
N ALA A 28 23.12 11.59 -40.63
CA ALA A 28 22.29 11.79 -41.84
C ALA A 28 22.91 11.83 -43.25
N LYS A 29 22.42 10.93 -44.12
CA LYS A 29 21.89 11.28 -45.46
C LYS A 29 20.98 10.18 -46.07
N ALA A 30 19.86 10.67 -46.59
CA ALA A 30 18.79 10.14 -47.45
C ALA A 30 19.29 9.50 -48.78
N ALA A 31 18.57 8.76 -49.64
CA ALA A 31 17.21 8.20 -49.79
C ALA A 31 17.16 7.27 -51.05
N LYS A 32 15.96 6.74 -51.37
CA LYS A 32 15.48 5.90 -52.52
C LYS A 32 15.60 4.38 -52.30
N ASP A 33 14.59 3.54 -52.56
CA ASP A 33 13.61 3.57 -53.66
C ASP A 33 12.30 2.82 -53.31
N LEU A 34 11.22 3.12 -54.04
CA LEU A 34 9.86 2.57 -53.92
C LEU A 34 9.76 1.10 -54.40
N SER A 35 8.96 0.27 -53.70
CA SER A 35 8.20 -0.84 -54.32
C SER A 35 7.10 -1.43 -53.43
N LYS A 36 5.83 -1.06 -53.75
CA LYS A 36 4.53 -1.78 -53.69
C LYS A 36 3.94 -2.39 -52.37
N PRO A 37 2.58 -2.53 -52.31
CA PRO A 37 1.82 -2.61 -51.05
C PRO A 37 1.34 -4.02 -50.68
N GLY A 38 1.10 -4.24 -49.38
CA GLY A 38 0.37 -5.39 -48.85
C GLY A 38 0.00 -5.16 -47.37
N PRO A 39 -1.18 -5.60 -46.91
CA PRO A 39 -1.76 -5.16 -45.64
C PRO A 39 -1.22 -6.00 -44.48
N SER A 40 -0.69 -5.34 -43.45
CA SER A 40 -0.54 -5.98 -42.14
C SER A 40 -1.13 -5.07 -41.08
N VAL A 41 -2.37 -5.43 -40.73
CA VAL A 41 -2.96 -5.20 -39.43
C VAL A 41 -1.93 -5.64 -38.38
N GLY A 42 -1.36 -4.68 -37.68
CA GLY A 42 -0.34 -4.88 -36.66
C GLY A 42 -0.57 -3.85 -35.58
N ALA A 43 -1.41 -4.24 -34.63
CA ALA A 43 -1.86 -3.48 -33.47
C ALA A 43 -0.77 -2.54 -32.91
N GLU A 44 -1.07 -1.25 -33.01
CA GLU A 44 -0.61 -0.23 -32.08
C GLU A 44 -0.82 -0.77 -30.66
N VAL A 45 0.28 -1.06 -29.96
CA VAL A 45 0.25 -1.40 -28.54
C VAL A 45 -0.04 -0.10 -27.79
N ALA A 46 -1.32 0.29 -27.84
CA ALA A 46 -1.90 1.17 -26.86
C ALA A 46 -1.86 0.40 -25.54
N HIS A 47 -0.84 0.66 -24.72
CA HIS A 47 -0.97 0.59 -23.27
C HIS A 47 -1.99 1.66 -22.87
N ARG A 48 -3.26 1.39 -23.19
CA ARG A 48 -4.38 2.08 -22.63
C ARG A 48 -4.34 1.66 -21.18
N ALA A 49 -3.87 2.55 -20.32
CA ALA A 49 -4.17 2.51 -18.91
C ALA A 49 -5.69 2.39 -18.82
N ALA A 50 -6.16 1.15 -18.72
CA ALA A 50 -7.54 0.88 -18.43
C ALA A 50 -7.77 1.59 -17.10
N ALA A 51 -8.66 2.58 -17.11
CA ALA A 51 -9.19 3.10 -15.88
C ALA A 51 -9.88 1.92 -15.20
N THR A 52 -9.15 1.20 -14.34
CA THR A 52 -9.71 0.12 -13.55
C THR A 52 -10.81 0.77 -12.72
N SER A 53 -12.06 0.43 -13.04
CA SER A 53 -13.18 0.79 -12.20
C SER A 53 -13.03 -0.02 -10.91
N ASP A 54 -12.33 0.57 -9.97
CA ASP A 54 -12.10 0.04 -8.63
C ASP A 54 -13.42 -0.45 -8.03
N SER A 55 -13.51 -1.75 -7.74
CA SER A 55 -14.65 -2.35 -7.08
C SER A 55 -14.56 -2.10 -5.59
N LEU A 56 -15.68 -1.68 -4.98
CA LEU A 56 -15.76 -1.54 -3.53
C LEU A 56 -15.45 -2.89 -2.87
N VAL A 57 -14.66 -2.87 -1.79
CA VAL A 57 -14.49 -4.00 -0.87
C VAL A 57 -15.38 -3.80 0.34
N GLY A 58 -15.42 -2.59 0.86
CA GLY A 58 -16.19 -2.24 2.04
C GLY A 58 -15.96 -0.82 2.51
N VAL A 59 -16.93 -0.32 3.28
CA VAL A 59 -16.77 0.87 4.10
C VAL A 59 -16.81 0.44 5.56
N PHE A 60 -15.82 0.86 6.33
CA PHE A 60 -15.68 0.56 7.75
C PHE A 60 -15.64 1.86 8.56
N GLU A 61 -16.34 1.91 9.68
CA GLU A 61 -16.43 3.07 10.55
C GLU A 61 -16.11 2.75 12.00
N GLY A 62 -15.55 3.71 12.71
CA GLY A 62 -15.21 3.58 14.11
C GLY A 62 -14.80 4.89 14.75
N ARG A 63 -14.54 4.84 16.06
CA ARG A 63 -14.02 5.97 16.83
C ARG A 63 -12.95 5.45 17.76
N THR A 64 -11.78 6.04 17.69
CA THR A 64 -10.64 5.70 18.54
C THR A 64 -10.25 6.91 19.38
N PRO A 65 -9.61 6.72 20.53
CA PRO A 65 -9.08 7.86 21.28
C PRO A 65 -7.94 8.49 20.48
N CYS A 66 -7.61 9.75 20.78
CA CYS A 66 -6.48 10.43 20.14
C CYS A 66 -5.15 9.95 20.73
N GLY A 67 -4.79 8.71 20.41
CA GLY A 67 -3.52 8.09 20.80
C GLY A 67 -2.43 8.20 19.74
N PRO A 68 -1.24 7.63 20.01
CA PRO A 68 -0.09 7.67 19.10
C PRO A 68 -0.42 7.19 17.68
N ILE A 69 -1.12 6.07 17.52
CA ILE A 69 -1.46 5.52 16.19
C ILE A 69 -2.36 6.46 15.38
N ALA A 70 -3.35 7.06 16.04
CA ALA A 70 -4.34 7.89 15.38
C ALA A 70 -3.68 9.21 14.94
N THR A 71 -2.88 9.82 15.81
CA THR A 71 -2.13 11.04 15.49
C THR A 71 -1.04 10.78 14.44
N GLU A 72 -0.35 9.65 14.50
CA GLU A 72 0.67 9.25 13.53
C GLU A 72 0.08 9.11 12.12
N PHE A 73 -1.05 8.41 12.01
CA PHE A 73 -1.70 8.14 10.73
C PHE A 73 -2.45 9.35 10.18
N THR A 74 -3.13 10.13 11.04
CA THR A 74 -3.95 11.27 10.60
C THR A 74 -3.21 12.59 10.55
N GLY A 75 -2.01 12.68 11.16
CA GLY A 75 -1.31 13.94 11.39
C GLY A 75 -2.05 14.91 12.30
N PHE A 76 -3.16 14.49 12.92
CA PHE A 76 -3.95 15.35 13.80
C PHE A 76 -3.24 15.46 15.15
N PRO A 77 -3.07 16.68 15.71
CA PRO A 77 -2.42 16.85 16.99
C PRO A 77 -3.26 16.24 18.12
N ALA A 78 -2.61 15.57 19.08
CA ALA A 78 -3.28 15.00 20.25
C ALA A 78 -3.89 16.09 21.17
N GLN A 79 -3.41 17.32 21.10
CA GLN A 79 -3.83 18.39 21.99
C GLN A 79 -5.31 18.73 21.79
N ASN A 80 -6.08 18.70 22.87
CA ASN A 80 -7.53 18.93 22.87
C ASN A 80 -8.31 17.96 21.94
N CYS A 81 -7.76 16.77 21.71
CA CYS A 81 -8.36 15.74 20.88
C CYS A 81 -8.87 14.62 21.80
N GLU A 82 -10.20 14.48 21.88
CA GLU A 82 -10.81 13.38 22.63
C GLU A 82 -10.84 12.10 21.78
N LYS A 83 -11.27 12.22 20.51
CA LYS A 83 -11.40 11.09 19.59
C LYS A 83 -11.18 11.45 18.12
N ILE A 84 -10.75 10.44 17.36
CA ILE A 84 -10.72 10.46 15.90
C ILE A 84 -11.90 9.66 15.37
N LYS A 85 -12.67 10.26 14.46
CA LYS A 85 -13.67 9.55 13.66
C LYS A 85 -12.97 8.89 12.49
N TRP A 86 -13.36 7.66 12.19
CA TRP A 86 -12.83 6.88 11.09
C TRP A 86 -13.96 6.51 10.14
N ARG A 87 -13.75 6.74 8.86
CA ARG A 87 -14.46 6.08 7.77
C ARG A 87 -13.42 5.64 6.75
N LEU A 88 -13.22 4.33 6.64
CA LEU A 88 -12.26 3.71 5.76
C LEU A 88 -12.99 2.98 4.64
N THR A 89 -12.76 3.41 3.40
CA THR A 89 -13.27 2.77 2.20
C THR A 89 -12.12 2.03 1.51
N LEU A 90 -12.29 0.72 1.31
CA LEU A 90 -11.30 -0.13 0.65
C LEU A 90 -11.78 -0.50 -0.75
N TYR A 91 -10.87 -0.43 -1.73
CA TYR A 91 -11.13 -0.78 -3.12
C TYR A 91 -10.20 -1.89 -3.61
N ARG A 92 -10.67 -2.64 -4.60
CA ARG A 92 -9.90 -3.67 -5.30
C ARG A 92 -10.13 -3.62 -6.80
N ASP A 93 -9.22 -4.20 -7.54
CA ASP A 93 -9.41 -4.47 -8.95
C ASP A 93 -10.47 -5.58 -9.12
N PRO A 94 -11.53 -5.36 -9.93
CA PRO A 94 -12.60 -6.35 -10.11
C PRO A 94 -12.16 -7.60 -10.88
N ALA A 95 -11.16 -7.50 -11.76
CA ALA A 95 -10.69 -8.60 -12.59
C ALA A 95 -9.73 -9.52 -11.83
N THR A 96 -8.85 -8.95 -11.01
CA THR A 96 -7.79 -9.68 -10.29
C THR A 96 -8.11 -9.91 -8.81
N GLY A 97 -9.07 -9.16 -8.26
CA GLY A 97 -9.39 -9.16 -6.83
C GLY A 97 -8.32 -8.50 -5.95
N GLN A 98 -7.26 -7.95 -6.54
CA GLN A 98 -6.12 -7.39 -5.81
C GLN A 98 -6.46 -6.02 -5.17
N PRO A 99 -5.92 -5.73 -3.98
CA PRO A 99 -6.01 -4.40 -3.37
C PRO A 99 -5.54 -3.28 -4.30
N THR A 100 -6.32 -2.23 -4.42
CA THR A 100 -5.96 -1.03 -5.19
C THR A 100 -5.81 0.17 -4.28
N ALA A 101 -6.83 1.00 -4.18
CA ALA A 101 -6.83 2.21 -3.37
C ALA A 101 -7.60 2.03 -2.06
N TYR A 102 -7.33 2.90 -1.10
CA TYR A 102 -8.23 3.18 0.01
C TYR A 102 -8.53 4.67 0.07
N VAL A 103 -9.66 5.02 0.68
CA VAL A 103 -10.00 6.38 1.10
C VAL A 103 -10.27 6.36 2.59
N PHE A 104 -9.54 7.20 3.33
CA PHE A 104 -9.81 7.50 4.72
C PHE A 104 -10.47 8.87 4.80
N ASP A 105 -11.67 8.92 5.36
CA ASP A 105 -12.39 10.14 5.71
C ASP A 105 -12.48 10.20 7.24
N GLY A 106 -11.74 11.14 7.82
CA GLY A 106 -11.66 11.30 9.27
C GLY A 106 -12.01 12.71 9.74
N THR A 107 -11.75 12.96 11.02
CA THR A 107 -11.89 14.30 11.58
C THR A 107 -10.97 15.28 10.84
N ARG A 108 -11.55 16.17 10.02
CA ARG A 108 -10.86 17.28 9.32
C ARG A 108 -9.79 16.86 8.29
N THR A 109 -9.72 15.59 7.91
CA THR A 109 -8.78 15.13 6.87
C THR A 109 -9.40 14.01 6.06
N THR A 110 -9.19 14.10 4.74
CA THR A 110 -9.44 13.01 3.80
C THR A 110 -8.11 12.63 3.18
N ARG A 111 -7.83 11.33 3.07
CA ARG A 111 -6.60 10.80 2.51
C ARG A 111 -6.90 9.64 1.59
N ARG A 112 -6.16 9.57 0.49
CA ARG A 112 -6.16 8.43 -0.42
C ARG A 112 -4.77 7.81 -0.45
N GLY A 113 -4.72 6.49 -0.52
CA GLY A 113 -3.46 5.76 -0.61
C GLY A 113 -3.64 4.38 -1.19
N ARG A 114 -2.56 3.60 -1.15
CA ARG A 114 -2.55 2.19 -1.54
C ARG A 114 -2.64 1.32 -0.30
N TRP A 115 -3.25 0.16 -0.45
CA TRP A 115 -3.26 -0.84 0.61
C TRP A 115 -2.84 -2.19 0.06
N ARG A 116 -2.35 -3.07 0.94
CA ARG A 116 -1.98 -4.45 0.63
C ARG A 116 -2.48 -5.37 1.73
N ILE A 117 -2.54 -6.66 1.43
CA ILE A 117 -2.93 -7.71 2.36
C ILE A 117 -1.71 -8.57 2.64
N GLU A 118 -1.51 -8.95 3.89
CA GLU A 118 -0.51 -9.90 4.34
C GLU A 118 -1.18 -10.99 5.19
N GLY A 119 -0.93 -12.26 4.87
CA GLY A 119 -1.69 -13.37 5.43
C GLY A 119 -3.12 -13.47 4.88
N GLY A 120 -3.86 -14.50 5.33
CA GLY A 120 -5.18 -14.86 4.80
C GLY A 120 -5.09 -15.49 3.41
N THR A 121 -5.32 -16.79 3.30
CA THR A 121 -5.28 -17.51 2.02
C THR A 121 -6.70 -17.76 1.50
N GLY A 122 -6.93 -17.47 0.22
CA GLY A 122 -8.18 -17.82 -0.46
C GLY A 122 -9.35 -16.86 -0.17
N SER A 123 -10.57 -17.39 -0.18
CA SER A 123 -11.80 -16.62 0.06
C SER A 123 -11.97 -16.20 1.53
N GLU A 124 -11.20 -16.80 2.45
CA GLU A 124 -11.25 -16.49 3.88
C GLU A 124 -10.14 -15.51 4.24
N ARG A 125 -10.49 -14.21 4.19
CA ARG A 125 -9.62 -13.11 4.62
C ARG A 125 -9.67 -12.86 6.13
N SER A 126 -10.37 -13.72 6.87
CA SER A 126 -10.31 -13.74 8.32
C SER A 126 -8.85 -13.93 8.75
N HIS A 127 -8.41 -13.14 9.73
CA HIS A 127 -7.04 -13.07 10.22
C HIS A 127 -5.99 -12.47 9.24
N ALA A 128 -6.41 -11.86 8.14
CA ALA A 128 -5.49 -11.13 7.26
C ALA A 128 -5.11 -9.76 7.84
N VAL A 129 -3.87 -9.32 7.62
CA VAL A 129 -3.40 -7.98 8.00
C VAL A 129 -3.46 -7.05 6.79
N TYR A 130 -4.20 -5.96 6.90
CA TYR A 130 -4.27 -4.91 5.90
C TYR A 130 -3.28 -3.82 6.25
N HIS A 131 -2.40 -3.49 5.31
CA HIS A 131 -1.41 -2.43 5.45
C HIS A 131 -1.78 -1.27 4.53
N LEU A 132 -2.03 -0.10 5.10
CA LEU A 132 -2.42 1.11 4.40
C LEU A 132 -1.22 2.05 4.36
N SER A 133 -0.68 2.27 3.17
CA SER A 133 0.43 3.18 2.92
C SER A 133 -0.04 4.49 2.32
N TYR A 134 0.46 5.60 2.85
CA TYR A 134 0.27 6.93 2.28
C TYR A 134 1.58 7.42 1.65
N GLU A 135 1.51 7.92 0.42
CA GLU A 135 2.66 8.45 -0.30
C GLU A 135 3.23 9.68 0.41
N GLY A 136 4.56 9.75 0.52
CA GLY A 136 5.26 10.93 1.04
C GLY A 136 5.56 10.96 2.55
N VAL A 137 5.02 10.05 3.35
CA VAL A 137 5.28 10.00 4.82
C VAL A 137 5.98 8.75 5.33
N GLY A 138 6.13 7.71 4.50
CA GLY A 138 6.80 6.46 4.89
C GLY A 138 6.13 5.71 6.05
N ARG A 139 4.90 6.08 6.41
CA ARG A 139 4.14 5.50 7.52
C ARG A 139 3.08 4.54 6.99
N VAL A 140 2.88 3.44 7.72
CA VAL A 140 1.91 2.40 7.41
C VAL A 140 0.96 2.25 8.60
N LEU A 141 -0.34 2.24 8.33
CA LEU A 141 -1.34 1.79 9.30
C LEU A 141 -1.65 0.32 9.05
N SER A 142 -1.55 -0.50 10.08
CA SER A 142 -1.85 -1.92 10.00
C SER A 142 -3.16 -2.24 10.73
N LEU A 143 -3.99 -3.07 10.10
CA LEU A 143 -5.31 -3.46 10.59
C LEU A 143 -5.44 -4.98 10.49
N LEU A 144 -5.88 -5.64 11.55
CA LEU A 144 -6.21 -7.07 11.52
C LEU A 144 -7.68 -7.25 11.15
N SER A 145 -7.97 -7.99 10.08
CA SER A 145 -9.31 -8.47 9.78
C SER A 145 -9.62 -9.63 10.72
N ILE A 146 -10.68 -9.52 11.52
CA ILE A 146 -11.12 -10.63 12.37
C ILE A 146 -12.09 -11.53 11.61
N ASP A 147 -13.02 -10.89 10.90
CA ASP A 147 -13.96 -11.50 9.97
C ASP A 147 -14.19 -10.53 8.80
N GLU A 148 -15.25 -10.73 8.01
CA GLU A 148 -15.56 -9.81 6.93
C GLU A 148 -16.10 -8.46 7.41
N ASN A 149 -16.49 -8.28 8.68
CA ASN A 149 -17.19 -7.10 9.19
C ASN A 149 -16.35 -6.24 10.16
N VAL A 150 -15.29 -6.79 10.76
CA VAL A 150 -14.53 -6.11 11.81
C VAL A 150 -13.04 -6.04 11.46
N LEU A 151 -12.48 -4.83 11.54
CA LEU A 151 -11.04 -4.56 11.49
C LEU A 151 -10.57 -4.03 12.85
N LEU A 152 -9.46 -4.54 13.37
CA LEU A 152 -8.82 -4.02 14.58
C LEU A 152 -7.54 -3.28 14.25
N LEU A 153 -7.33 -2.09 14.80
CA LEU A 153 -6.08 -1.36 14.64
C LEU A 153 -4.94 -2.09 15.35
N LEU A 154 -3.79 -2.12 14.70
CA LEU A 154 -2.56 -2.69 15.22
C LEU A 154 -1.56 -1.59 15.57
N ASP A 155 -0.69 -1.87 16.54
CA ASP A 155 0.51 -1.08 16.78
C ASP A 155 1.64 -1.43 15.79
N ARG A 156 2.82 -0.83 15.99
CA ARG A 156 3.99 -1.05 15.13
C ARG A 156 4.60 -2.44 15.26
N ASP A 157 4.31 -3.15 16.35
CA ASP A 157 4.71 -4.54 16.58
C ASP A 157 3.64 -5.53 16.08
N LEU A 158 2.62 -5.04 15.35
CA LEU A 158 1.47 -5.81 14.87
C LEU A 158 0.61 -6.40 16.00
N LYS A 159 0.66 -5.83 17.20
CA LYS A 159 -0.22 -6.22 18.31
C LYS A 159 -1.53 -5.47 18.23
N VAL A 160 -2.62 -6.16 18.57
CA VAL A 160 -3.95 -5.57 18.62
C VAL A 160 -3.98 -4.48 19.69
N LEU A 161 -4.41 -3.28 19.30
CA LEU A 161 -4.67 -2.21 20.26
C LEU A 161 -5.96 -2.52 21.02
N VAL A 162 -5.87 -2.51 22.34
CA VAL A 162 -6.99 -2.79 23.23
C VAL A 162 -7.52 -1.47 23.76
N GLY A 163 -8.84 -1.31 23.68
CA GLY A 163 -9.55 -0.15 24.20
C GLY A 163 -9.84 -0.26 25.70
N ASP A 164 -10.75 0.57 26.17
CA ASP A 164 -11.24 0.59 27.54
C ASP A 164 -12.77 0.72 27.56
N ALA A 165 -13.37 1.06 28.71
CA ALA A 165 -14.81 1.24 28.86
C ALA A 165 -15.40 2.37 27.98
N SER A 166 -14.58 3.34 27.56
CA SER A 166 -14.99 4.52 26.79
C SER A 166 -14.58 4.44 25.33
N TRP A 167 -13.55 3.66 25.00
CA TRP A 167 -12.90 3.68 23.69
C TRP A 167 -12.65 2.30 23.12
N SER A 168 -12.74 2.19 21.79
CA SER A 168 -12.34 0.98 21.05
C SER A 168 -11.34 1.31 19.94
N TYR A 169 -10.63 0.28 19.49
CA TYR A 169 -9.75 0.31 18.33
C TYR A 169 -10.28 -0.57 17.21
N ALA A 170 -11.61 -0.68 17.12
CA ALA A 170 -12.31 -1.49 16.13
C ALA A 170 -13.02 -0.61 15.10
N LEU A 171 -12.94 -0.99 13.83
CA LEU A 171 -13.71 -0.44 12.72
C LEU A 171 -14.71 -1.49 12.25
N ASN A 172 -15.98 -1.12 12.24
CA ASN A 172 -17.08 -1.99 11.86
C ASN A 172 -17.57 -1.66 10.46
N ARG A 173 -17.87 -2.67 9.68
CA ARG A 173 -18.40 -2.50 8.33
C ARG A 173 -19.78 -1.86 8.38
N VAL A 174 -19.96 -0.82 7.58
CA VAL A 174 -21.26 -0.11 7.39
C VAL A 174 -21.78 -0.21 5.95
N SER A 175 -20.95 -0.65 5.00
CA SER A 175 -21.39 -0.89 3.62
C SER A 175 -20.66 -2.05 2.96
N ARG A 176 -21.37 -2.74 2.08
CA ARG A 176 -20.89 -3.85 1.24
C ARG A 176 -21.01 -3.49 -0.24
N PRO A 177 -20.22 -4.12 -1.10
CA PRO A 177 -20.45 -4.05 -2.53
C PRO A 177 -21.85 -4.62 -2.81
N VAL A 178 -22.60 -3.96 -3.70
CA VAL A 178 -23.86 -4.53 -4.23
C VAL A 178 -23.47 -5.80 -4.97
N ARG A 179 -24.04 -6.95 -4.56
CA ARG A 179 -23.80 -8.24 -5.19
C ARG A 179 -24.59 -8.36 -6.48
#